data_AF-A0A3L8BYX5-F1
#
_entry.id   AF-A0A3L8BYX5-F1
#
_cell.length_a   1.000
_cell.length_b   1.000
_cell.length_c   1.000
_cell.angle_alpha   90.00
_cell.angle_beta   90.00
_cell.angle_gamma   90.00
#
_symmetry.space_group_name_H-M   'P 1'
#
loop_
_entity.id
_entity.type
_entity.pdbx_description
1 polymer ?
#
loop_
_entity_poly.entity_id
_entity_poly.type
_entity_poly.pdbx_seq_one_letter_code
_entity_poly.pdbx_strand_id
1 'polypeptide(L)'
;MSESDIGKLKEISARLGVKEADLLRFTVKQTLEKLLPFRDSEAKGVDLIPTLIECGSELTYYLDLDSADLERIVNGDLEQLDRRVDPEDFDILAAAGVPSPYFTYKVSELKQIKADTSKLINSLKAYLYDKYLGEKIMGYQEEPVERSVCLGDNQYVL
;
A
#
# COMPACT_ATOMS: atom_id res chain seq x y z
N MET A 1 -5.45 -17.91 -13.71
CA MET A 1 -5.71 -16.89 -14.74
C MET A 1 -6.83 -17.38 -15.62
N SER A 2 -7.83 -16.53 -15.89
CA SER A 2 -8.89 -16.88 -16.85
C SER A 2 -8.38 -16.77 -18.29
N GLU A 3 -9.06 -17.43 -19.22
CA GLU A 3 -8.78 -17.30 -20.66
C GLU A 3 -8.94 -15.84 -21.14
N SER A 4 -9.84 -15.09 -20.51
CA SER A 4 -10.00 -13.65 -20.73
C SER A 4 -8.78 -12.84 -20.31
N ASP A 5 -8.13 -13.19 -19.20
CA ASP A 5 -6.93 -12.47 -18.73
C ASP A 5 -5.72 -12.71 -19.63
N ILE A 6 -5.61 -13.93 -20.17
CA ILE A 6 -4.59 -14.28 -21.16
C ILE A 6 -4.81 -13.49 -22.46
N GLY A 7 -6.07 -13.35 -22.90
CA GLY A 7 -6.42 -12.51 -24.06
C GLY A 7 -6.00 -11.06 -23.88
N LYS A 8 -6.34 -10.45 -22.73
CA LYS A 8 -5.94 -9.08 -22.39
C LYS A 8 -4.42 -8.90 -22.37
N LEU A 9 -3.69 -9.87 -21.80
CA LEU A 9 -2.22 -9.83 -21.76
C LEU A 9 -1.62 -9.83 -23.17
N LYS A 10 -2.18 -10.64 -24.09
CA LYS A 10 -1.77 -10.69 -25.50
C LYS A 10 -2.00 -9.37 -26.21
N GLU A 11 -3.18 -8.79 -26.05
CA GLU A 11 -3.52 -7.51 -26.68
C GLU A 11 -2.61 -6.37 -26.17
N ILE A 12 -2.36 -6.32 -24.86
CA ILE A 12 -1.50 -5.30 -24.24
C ILE A 12 -0.05 -5.48 -24.69
N SER A 13 0.48 -6.70 -24.65
CA SER A 13 1.87 -6.98 -25.06
C SER A 13 2.11 -6.67 -26.53
N ALA A 14 1.16 -7.03 -27.41
CA ALA A 14 1.20 -6.66 -28.83
C ALA A 14 1.18 -5.14 -29.04
N ARG A 15 0.34 -4.41 -28.29
CA ARG A 15 0.26 -2.94 -28.37
C ARG A 15 1.52 -2.25 -27.89
N LEU A 16 2.16 -2.77 -26.85
CA LEU A 16 3.39 -2.25 -26.28
C LEU A 16 4.64 -2.69 -27.07
N GLY A 17 4.51 -3.66 -27.98
CA GLY A 17 5.63 -4.20 -28.76
C GLY A 17 6.61 -5.03 -27.92
N VAL A 18 6.14 -5.64 -26.82
CA VAL A 18 6.95 -6.45 -25.90
C VAL A 18 6.49 -7.90 -25.91
N LYS A 19 7.34 -8.82 -25.44
CA LYS A 19 6.95 -10.23 -25.28
C LYS A 19 5.98 -10.36 -24.10
N GLU A 20 5.00 -11.25 -24.22
CA GLU A 20 4.07 -11.61 -23.12
C GLU A 20 4.81 -11.95 -21.82
N ALA A 21 5.92 -12.70 -21.93
CA ALA A 21 6.74 -13.06 -20.77
C ALA A 21 7.39 -11.86 -20.07
N ASP A 22 7.79 -10.83 -20.82
CA ASP A 22 8.40 -9.62 -20.24
C ASP A 22 7.35 -8.76 -19.56
N LEU A 23 6.15 -8.66 -20.17
CA LEU A 23 5.01 -8.00 -19.53
C LEU A 23 4.58 -8.72 -18.24
N LEU A 24 4.55 -10.05 -18.25
CA LEU A 24 4.24 -10.83 -17.05
C LEU A 24 5.27 -10.61 -15.94
N ARG A 25 6.57 -10.64 -16.27
CA ARG A 25 7.65 -10.36 -15.30
C ARG A 25 7.53 -8.95 -14.73
N PHE A 26 7.23 -7.96 -15.56
CA PHE A 26 7.01 -6.60 -15.14
C PHE A 26 5.87 -6.51 -14.11
N THR A 27 4.70 -7.06 -14.43
CA THR A 27 3.54 -7.03 -13.52
C THR A 27 3.83 -7.75 -12.21
N VAL A 28 4.43 -8.94 -12.26
CA VAL A 28 4.80 -9.69 -11.05
C VAL A 28 5.79 -8.89 -10.20
N LYS A 29 6.82 -8.29 -10.82
CA LYS A 29 7.81 -7.48 -10.10
C LYS A 29 7.16 -6.28 -9.40
N GLN A 30 6.28 -5.57 -10.10
CA GLN A 30 5.55 -4.43 -9.54
C GLN A 30 4.65 -4.84 -8.36
N THR A 31 3.94 -5.95 -8.47
CA THR A 31 3.11 -6.45 -7.36
C THR A 31 3.98 -6.91 -6.18
N LEU A 32 5.07 -7.62 -6.43
CA LEU A 32 5.98 -8.07 -5.38
C LEU A 32 6.61 -6.89 -4.62
N GLU A 33 7.01 -5.82 -5.32
CA GLU A 33 7.55 -4.61 -4.69
C GLU A 33 6.56 -3.99 -3.69
N LYS A 34 5.26 -3.96 -4.02
CA LYS A 34 4.20 -3.50 -3.10
C LYS A 34 4.01 -4.41 -1.90
N LEU A 35 4.29 -5.71 -2.04
CA LEU A 35 4.10 -6.70 -0.98
C LEU A 35 5.36 -6.96 -0.16
N LEU A 36 6.50 -6.34 -0.50
CA LEU A 36 7.75 -6.49 0.23
C LEU A 36 7.64 -6.26 1.74
N PRO A 37 6.84 -5.30 2.25
CA PRO A 37 6.70 -5.11 3.70
C PRO A 37 6.15 -6.34 4.43
N PHE A 38 5.29 -7.15 3.80
CA PHE A 38 4.80 -8.41 4.39
C PHE A 38 5.85 -9.53 4.41
N ARG A 39 7.00 -9.34 3.74
CA ARG A 39 8.11 -10.31 3.78
C ARG A 39 8.97 -10.16 5.03
N ASP A 40 8.97 -8.98 5.63
CA ASP A 40 9.72 -8.70 6.84
C ASP A 40 8.97 -9.24 8.05
N SER A 41 9.53 -10.23 8.73
CA SER A 41 8.90 -10.84 9.92
C SER A 41 8.83 -9.89 11.11
N GLU A 42 9.64 -8.82 11.10
CA GLU A 42 9.66 -7.82 12.17
C GLU A 42 8.65 -6.70 11.93
N ALA A 43 8.19 -6.52 10.69
CA ALA A 43 7.16 -5.53 10.36
C ALA A 43 5.79 -6.04 10.83
N LYS A 44 5.24 -5.39 11.87
CA LYS A 44 3.95 -5.74 12.48
C LYS A 44 3.17 -4.49 12.87
N GLY A 45 1.86 -4.64 13.01
CA GLY A 45 0.95 -3.61 13.46
C GLY A 45 0.99 -2.38 12.57
N VAL A 46 1.18 -1.20 13.18
CA VAL A 46 1.20 0.10 12.49
C VAL A 46 2.22 0.21 11.35
N ASP A 47 3.30 -0.57 11.35
CA ASP A 47 4.32 -0.50 10.30
C ASP A 47 3.83 -1.09 8.96
N LEU A 48 2.78 -1.93 8.99
CA LEU A 48 2.15 -2.50 7.79
C LEU A 48 0.97 -1.66 7.27
N ILE A 49 0.53 -0.64 8.02
CA ILE A 49 -0.57 0.25 7.62
C ILE A 49 -0.33 0.94 6.27
N PRO A 50 0.87 1.49 5.96
CA PRO A 50 1.12 2.07 4.63
C PRO A 50 0.83 1.09 3.50
N THR A 51 1.24 -0.16 3.68
CA THR A 51 1.03 -1.23 2.71
C THR A 51 -0.45 -1.59 2.57
N LEU A 52 -1.19 -1.70 3.69
CA LEU A 52 -2.64 -1.94 3.68
C LEU A 52 -3.42 -0.80 3.02
N ILE A 53 -2.99 0.45 3.22
CA ILE A 53 -3.58 1.61 2.56
C ILE A 53 -3.34 1.57 1.04
N GLU A 54 -2.19 1.07 0.61
CA GLU A 54 -1.84 1.00 -0.82
C GLU A 54 -2.52 -0.15 -1.54
N CYS A 55 -2.49 -1.37 -0.99
CA CYS A 55 -2.94 -2.58 -1.67
C CYS A 55 -3.93 -3.46 -0.87
N GLY A 56 -4.37 -3.05 0.32
CA GLY A 56 -5.25 -3.84 1.19
C GLY A 56 -6.54 -4.30 0.52
N SER A 57 -7.21 -3.42 -0.23
CA SER A 57 -8.43 -3.77 -0.99
C SER A 57 -8.18 -4.77 -2.11
N GLU A 58 -6.99 -4.73 -2.72
CA GLU A 58 -6.61 -5.69 -3.77
C GLU A 58 -6.28 -7.05 -3.13
N LEU A 59 -5.65 -7.04 -1.95
CA LEU A 59 -5.33 -8.25 -1.19
C LEU A 59 -6.59 -8.99 -0.76
N THR A 60 -7.54 -8.31 -0.13
CA THR A 60 -8.80 -8.93 0.30
C THR A 60 -9.58 -9.48 -0.89
N TYR A 61 -9.60 -8.75 -2.01
CA TYR A 61 -10.34 -9.20 -3.20
C TYR A 61 -9.68 -10.38 -3.92
N TYR A 62 -8.38 -10.30 -4.21
CA TYR A 62 -7.71 -11.30 -5.04
C TYR A 62 -7.22 -12.52 -4.26
N LEU A 63 -7.00 -12.38 -2.95
CA LEU A 63 -6.54 -13.46 -2.08
C LEU A 63 -7.62 -13.97 -1.13
N ASP A 64 -8.84 -13.43 -1.20
CA ASP A 64 -10.00 -13.84 -0.39
C ASP A 64 -9.72 -13.76 1.12
N LEU A 65 -9.04 -12.68 1.54
CA LEU A 65 -8.71 -12.42 2.95
C LEU A 65 -9.86 -11.68 3.63
N ASP A 66 -10.30 -12.19 4.77
CA ASP A 66 -11.25 -11.52 5.64
C ASP A 66 -10.56 -10.65 6.71
N SER A 67 -11.35 -9.98 7.56
CA SER A 67 -10.80 -9.12 8.61
C SER A 67 -9.98 -9.88 9.66
N ALA A 68 -10.33 -11.14 9.96
CA ALA A 68 -9.59 -11.97 10.90
C ALA A 68 -8.23 -12.39 10.32
N ASP A 69 -8.17 -12.68 9.02
CA ASP A 69 -6.93 -12.94 8.31
C ASP A 69 -6.03 -11.71 8.28
N LEU A 70 -6.59 -10.53 7.98
CA LEU A 70 -5.83 -9.28 8.02
C LEU A 70 -5.30 -8.99 9.43
N GLU A 71 -6.12 -9.15 10.46
CA GLU A 71 -5.67 -8.97 11.84
C GLU A 71 -4.51 -9.92 12.18
N ARG A 72 -4.64 -11.20 11.84
CA ARG A 72 -3.60 -12.20 12.09
C ARG A 72 -2.31 -11.89 11.32
N ILE A 73 -2.40 -11.46 10.07
CA ILE A 73 -1.23 -11.12 9.24
C ILE A 73 -0.53 -9.87 9.76
N VAL A 74 -1.31 -8.87 10.17
CA VAL A 74 -0.81 -7.52 10.47
C VAL A 74 -0.39 -7.41 11.92
N ASN A 75 -1.27 -7.76 12.86
CA ASN A 75 -0.94 -7.68 14.28
C ASN A 75 -0.13 -8.90 14.75
N GLY A 76 -0.40 -10.09 14.21
CA GLY A 76 0.27 -11.32 14.62
C GLY A 76 0.27 -11.51 16.15
N ASP A 77 1.45 -11.81 16.69
CA ASP A 77 1.75 -11.98 18.12
C ASP A 77 2.20 -10.68 18.81
N LEU A 78 1.94 -9.50 18.22
CA LEU A 78 2.37 -8.21 18.77
C LEU A 78 1.69 -7.94 20.13
N GLU A 79 2.50 -7.90 21.19
CA GLU A 79 2.06 -7.61 22.58
C GLU A 79 1.90 -6.11 22.87
N GLN A 80 2.56 -5.26 22.06
CA GLN A 80 2.57 -3.81 22.20
C GLN A 80 1.24 -3.20 21.72
N LEU A 81 0.32 -2.94 22.66
CA LEU A 81 -1.04 -2.46 22.35
C LEU A 81 -1.07 -1.12 21.60
N ASP A 82 -0.09 -0.25 21.85
CA ASP A 82 0.06 1.06 21.19
C ASP A 82 0.46 0.94 19.71
N ARG A 83 1.00 -0.21 19.30
CA ARG A 83 1.39 -0.50 17.92
C ARG A 83 0.42 -1.44 17.21
N ARG A 84 -0.59 -1.97 17.91
CA ARG A 84 -1.62 -2.82 17.29
C ARG A 84 -2.59 -1.96 16.49
N VAL A 85 -3.00 -2.50 15.35
CA VAL A 85 -4.11 -1.97 14.57
C VAL A 85 -5.41 -2.45 15.19
N ASP A 86 -6.37 -1.54 15.30
CA ASP A 86 -7.70 -1.78 15.83
C ASP A 86 -8.47 -2.80 14.97
N PRO A 87 -9.08 -3.84 15.57
CA PRO A 87 -9.90 -4.81 14.85
C PRO A 87 -10.98 -4.17 13.95
N GLU A 88 -11.61 -3.09 14.40
CA GLU A 88 -12.65 -2.39 13.63
C GLU A 88 -12.11 -1.83 12.31
N ASP A 89 -10.83 -1.45 12.26
CA ASP A 89 -10.22 -0.94 11.02
C ASP A 89 -9.96 -2.04 9.99
N PHE A 90 -9.76 -3.29 10.44
CA PHE A 90 -9.71 -4.44 9.52
C PHE A 90 -11.09 -4.74 8.93
N ASP A 91 -12.16 -4.59 9.70
CA ASP A 91 -13.53 -4.73 9.18
C ASP A 91 -13.83 -3.68 8.11
N ILE A 92 -13.42 -2.42 8.36
CA ILE A 92 -13.58 -1.34 7.40
C ILE A 92 -12.74 -1.59 6.13
N LEU A 93 -11.50 -2.06 6.27
CA LEU A 93 -10.62 -2.40 5.14
C LEU A 93 -11.16 -3.58 4.33
N ALA A 94 -11.63 -4.65 4.99
CA ALA A 94 -12.23 -5.79 4.34
C ALA A 94 -13.50 -5.39 3.59
N ALA A 95 -14.38 -4.59 4.21
CA ALA A 95 -15.58 -4.07 3.58
C ALA A 95 -15.29 -3.15 2.38
N ALA A 96 -14.25 -2.31 2.48
CA ALA A 96 -13.80 -1.44 1.38
C ALA A 96 -13.16 -2.23 0.23
N GLY A 97 -12.62 -3.40 0.53
CA GLY A 97 -11.96 -4.32 -0.39
C GLY A 97 -12.84 -5.38 -1.02
N VAL A 98 -14.17 -5.34 -0.81
CA VAL A 98 -15.13 -6.16 -1.55
C VAL A 98 -15.66 -5.36 -2.75
N PRO A 99 -15.21 -5.62 -3.99
CA PRO A 99 -15.99 -5.29 -5.16
C PRO A 99 -17.15 -6.28 -5.15
N SER A 100 -18.34 -5.82 -4.76
CA SER A 100 -19.54 -6.66 -4.88
C SER A 100 -19.60 -7.26 -6.30
N PRO A 101 -19.82 -8.57 -6.49
CA PRO A 101 -19.97 -9.17 -7.82
C PRO A 101 -21.11 -8.54 -8.64
N TYR A 102 -22.05 -7.87 -7.96
CA TYR A 102 -23.11 -7.08 -8.57
C TYR A 102 -22.62 -5.70 -9.06
N PHE A 103 -21.53 -5.19 -8.48
CA PHE A 103 -20.95 -3.87 -8.76
C PHE A 103 -20.21 -3.85 -10.10
N THR A 104 -19.38 -4.83 -10.43
CA THR A 104 -18.64 -4.87 -11.72
C THR A 104 -19.57 -4.99 -12.93
N TYR A 105 -20.71 -5.67 -12.80
CA TYR A 105 -21.71 -5.76 -13.86
C TYR A 105 -22.50 -4.45 -14.08
N LYS A 106 -22.73 -3.65 -13.01
CA LYS A 106 -23.37 -2.32 -13.10
C LYS A 106 -22.40 -1.16 -13.38
N VAL A 107 -21.10 -1.32 -13.12
CA VAL A 107 -20.06 -0.27 -13.31
C VAL A 107 -19.78 0.01 -14.78
N SER A 108 -20.19 -0.85 -15.71
CA SER A 108 -20.23 -0.53 -17.14
C SER A 108 -21.19 0.63 -17.47
N GLU A 109 -22.14 0.98 -16.59
CA GLU A 109 -23.06 2.12 -16.76
C GLU A 109 -22.77 3.35 -15.88
N LEU A 110 -21.91 3.26 -14.85
CA LEU A 110 -21.97 4.20 -13.71
C LEU A 110 -20.65 4.95 -13.45
N LYS A 111 -20.29 5.86 -14.35
CA LYS A 111 -19.18 6.82 -14.14
C LYS A 111 -19.29 7.62 -12.83
N GLN A 112 -20.49 7.82 -12.31
CA GLN A 112 -20.73 8.55 -11.06
C GLN A 112 -20.49 7.71 -9.80
N ILE A 113 -20.87 6.42 -9.78
CA ILE A 113 -20.65 5.55 -8.61
C ILE A 113 -19.16 5.32 -8.38
N LYS A 114 -18.39 5.13 -9.46
CA LYS A 114 -16.93 4.98 -9.37
C LYS A 114 -16.25 6.22 -8.76
N ALA A 115 -16.81 7.41 -8.98
CA ALA A 115 -16.30 8.66 -8.43
C ALA A 115 -16.61 8.84 -6.93
N ASP A 116 -17.70 8.26 -6.43
CA ASP A 116 -18.03 8.30 -5.00
C ASP A 116 -17.30 7.19 -4.23
N THR A 117 -17.14 5.99 -4.81
CA THR A 117 -16.31 4.94 -4.22
C THR A 117 -14.85 5.37 -4.10
N SER A 118 -14.29 6.07 -5.10
CA SER A 118 -12.92 6.57 -5.01
C SER A 118 -12.75 7.65 -3.94
N LYS A 119 -13.74 8.52 -3.74
CA LYS A 119 -13.74 9.48 -2.63
C LYS A 119 -13.80 8.78 -1.27
N LEU A 120 -14.68 7.79 -1.12
CA LEU A 120 -14.77 7.00 0.12
C LEU A 120 -13.45 6.29 0.43
N ILE A 121 -12.83 5.67 -0.57
CA ILE A 121 -11.50 5.06 -0.44
C ILE A 121 -10.48 6.11 0.00
N ASN A 122 -10.43 7.29 -0.64
CA ASN A 122 -9.49 8.34 -0.26
C ASN A 122 -9.72 8.89 1.15
N SER A 123 -10.98 9.03 1.58
CA SER A 123 -11.32 9.42 2.95
C SER A 123 -10.90 8.35 3.97
N LEU A 124 -11.07 7.07 3.64
CA LEU A 124 -10.61 5.95 4.46
C LEU A 124 -9.08 5.95 4.57
N LYS A 125 -8.37 6.16 3.46
CA LYS A 125 -6.91 6.30 3.46
C LYS A 125 -6.47 7.45 4.37
N ALA A 126 -7.10 8.62 4.24
CA ALA A 126 -6.79 9.78 5.08
C ALA A 126 -7.04 9.50 6.57
N TYR A 127 -8.14 8.82 6.90
CA TYR A 127 -8.45 8.39 8.27
C TYR A 127 -7.38 7.46 8.85
N LEU A 128 -6.99 6.41 8.13
CA LEU A 128 -5.98 5.45 8.59
C LEU A 128 -4.59 6.10 8.69
N TYR A 129 -4.27 7.01 7.77
CA TYR A 129 -3.04 7.81 7.84
C TYR A 129 -3.02 8.66 9.11
N ASP A 130 -4.09 9.38 9.41
CA ASP A 130 -4.16 10.25 10.59
C ASP A 130 -4.10 9.43 11.89
N LYS A 131 -4.91 8.36 11.99
CA LYS A 131 -5.03 7.50 13.19
C LYS A 131 -3.71 6.81 13.57
N TYR A 132 -2.94 6.33 12.59
CA TYR A 132 -1.76 5.49 12.85
C TYR A 132 -0.41 6.13 12.51
N LEU A 133 -0.39 7.15 11.65
CA LEU A 133 0.83 7.76 11.14
C LEU A 133 0.90 9.28 11.41
N GLY A 134 -0.18 9.91 11.87
CA GLY A 134 -0.29 11.36 12.11
C GLY A 134 0.71 11.91 13.14
N GLU A 135 1.15 11.10 14.10
CA GLU A 135 2.13 11.52 15.12
C GLU A 135 3.60 11.25 14.74
N LYS A 136 3.87 10.43 13.71
CA LYS A 136 5.24 9.99 13.34
C LYS A 136 6.05 11.04 12.55
N ILE A 137 5.48 12.20 12.21
CA ILE A 137 6.19 13.26 11.45
C ILE A 137 6.99 14.23 12.35
N MET A 138 6.82 14.23 13.68
CA MET A 138 7.67 14.99 14.62
C MET A 138 8.67 14.09 15.39
N GLY A 139 9.42 13.26 14.66
CA GLY A 139 10.34 12.29 15.26
C GLY A 139 11.71 12.12 14.60
N TYR A 140 12.09 12.93 13.62
CA TYR A 140 13.49 13.00 13.20
C TYR A 140 14.26 13.83 14.22
N GLN A 141 14.89 13.16 15.19
CA GLN A 141 16.00 13.77 15.91
C GLN A 141 17.11 14.03 14.90
N GLU A 142 17.44 15.30 14.67
CA GLU A 142 18.68 15.68 14.01
C GLU A 142 19.85 15.12 14.81
N GLU A 143 20.56 14.13 14.25
CA GLU A 143 21.91 13.85 14.75
C GLU A 143 22.76 15.12 14.52
N PRO A 144 23.45 15.65 15.54
CA PRO A 144 24.28 16.82 15.36
C PRO A 144 25.49 16.40 14.53
N VAL A 145 25.54 16.90 13.29
CA VAL A 145 26.77 16.83 12.48
C VAL A 145 27.81 17.71 13.18
N GLU A 146 28.68 17.09 13.98
CA GLU A 146 29.90 17.72 14.48
C GLU A 146 30.76 18.15 13.29
N ARG A 147 30.58 19.40 12.85
CA ARG A 147 31.52 20.04 11.94
C ARG A 147 32.78 20.36 12.72
N SER A 148 33.79 19.50 12.55
CA SER A 148 35.18 19.81 12.85
C SER A 148 35.54 21.18 12.29
N VAL A 149 35.95 22.06 13.20
CA VAL A 149 36.50 23.38 12.90
C VAL A 149 37.88 23.19 12.28
N CYS A 150 37.99 23.43 10.98
CA CYS A 150 39.27 23.74 10.35
C CYS A 150 39.31 25.26 10.09
N LEU A 151 39.88 26.00 11.05
CA LEU A 151 40.33 27.37 10.84
C LEU A 151 41.51 27.33 9.88
N GLY A 152 41.29 27.76 8.64
CA GLY A 152 42.33 28.03 7.66
C GLY A 152 42.21 29.49 7.23
N ASP A 153 43.04 30.33 7.84
CA ASP A 153 43.26 31.72 7.45
C ASP A 153 43.59 31.81 5.96
N ASN A 154 42.92 32.70 5.22
CA ASN A 154 43.61 33.39 4.14
C ASN A 154 43.06 34.78 3.86
N GLN A 155 43.90 35.76 4.17
CA GLN A 155 43.76 37.17 3.88
C GLN A 155 43.85 37.41 2.36
N TYR A 156 42.96 38.25 1.83
CA TYR A 156 43.15 38.89 0.53
C TYR A 156 43.97 40.17 0.73
N VAL A 157 45.19 40.21 0.15
CA VAL A 157 45.94 41.44 -0.11
C VAL A 157 46.61 41.35 -1.48
N LEU A 158 46.32 42.38 -2.30
CA LEU A 158 46.80 42.78 -3.63
C LEU A 158 46.01 42.29 -4.85
#